data_AF-A0A1C0VIM2-F1
#
_entry.id   AF-A0A1C0VIM2-F1
#
_cell.length_a   1.000
_cell.length_b   1.000
_cell.length_c   1.000
_cell.angle_alpha   90.00
_cell.angle_beta   90.00
_cell.angle_gamma   90.00
#
_symmetry.space_group_name_H-M   'P 1'
#
loop_
_entity.id
_entity.type
_entity.pdbx_description
1 polymer ?
#
loop_
_entity_poly.entity_id
_entity_poly.type
_entity_poly.pdbx_seq_one_letter_code
_entity_poly.pdbx_strand_id
1 'polypeptide(L)'
;MKQVLSNFPSFRVLEDSDFAWLESIGQTQTYQPGTVLIEAGKSAASLYICLSGNLAVTMSPFESSQPELVTFSSGEIIGENLLLGQQGVTITVTRLAEFLVLPQGQITQKLQQDREFATRLYHLLSICLSERLRKFTRLMAARNVREGEPLRKVLLVFATLNDSDITWMVANGIAGKAVLGHTLIRQEQPVPAVYLLLEGMLGVYVSIPQDGRFVEKEVAKCVKGEILGEMCFVDGGTASATVKALENAWVLALPQKMLAAKFEADRGFAERFYHSIALILFNRYLDLLVRASLGNIHQFSVEMLSEDIEVEDELNFDFLEGTAIAGSRFEWMIQQLRR
;
A
#
# COMPACT_ATOMS: atom_id res chain seq x y z
N MET A 1 -6.58 -25.61 -8.97
CA MET A 1 -6.36 -24.36 -8.19
C MET A 1 -7.28 -23.21 -8.61
N LYS A 2 -7.42 -22.97 -9.92
CA LYS A 2 -8.24 -21.87 -10.49
C LYS A 2 -9.61 -21.67 -9.83
N GLN A 3 -10.41 -22.74 -9.70
CA GLN A 3 -11.77 -22.67 -9.15
C GLN A 3 -11.80 -22.12 -7.70
N VAL A 4 -10.76 -22.37 -6.91
CA VAL A 4 -10.67 -21.84 -5.54
C VAL A 4 -10.28 -20.37 -5.57
N LEU A 5 -9.20 -20.04 -6.26
CA LEU A 5 -8.68 -18.67 -6.30
C LEU A 5 -9.65 -17.68 -6.97
N SER A 6 -10.37 -18.10 -8.02
CA SER A 6 -11.35 -17.26 -8.71
C SER A 6 -12.56 -16.88 -7.85
N ASN A 7 -12.78 -17.57 -6.72
CA ASN A 7 -13.84 -17.21 -5.78
C ASN A 7 -13.49 -15.97 -4.96
N PHE A 8 -12.20 -15.63 -4.84
CA PHE A 8 -11.75 -14.43 -4.16
C PHE A 8 -11.92 -13.22 -5.09
N PRO A 9 -12.66 -12.16 -4.69
CA PRO A 9 -12.89 -10.99 -5.54
C PRO A 9 -11.60 -10.33 -6.05
N SER A 10 -10.56 -10.27 -5.22
CA SER A 10 -9.26 -9.69 -5.56
C SER A 10 -8.57 -10.40 -6.73
N PHE A 11 -8.78 -11.71 -6.88
CA PHE A 11 -8.15 -12.53 -7.93
C PHE A 11 -8.80 -12.40 -9.30
N ARG A 12 -9.91 -11.67 -9.44
CA ARG A 12 -10.59 -11.44 -10.73
C ARG A 12 -9.76 -10.64 -11.73
N VAL A 13 -8.70 -9.97 -11.27
CA VAL A 13 -7.75 -9.27 -12.12
C VAL A 13 -6.81 -10.22 -12.87
N LEU A 14 -6.69 -11.48 -12.44
CA LEU A 14 -5.85 -12.49 -13.08
C LEU A 14 -6.59 -13.17 -14.24
N GLU A 15 -5.82 -13.58 -15.24
CA GLU A 15 -6.29 -14.33 -16.40
C GLU A 15 -6.08 -15.84 -16.25
N ASP A 16 -6.72 -16.62 -17.11
CA ASP A 16 -6.63 -18.08 -17.14
C ASP A 16 -5.18 -18.59 -17.24
N SER A 17 -4.34 -17.90 -18.02
CA SER A 17 -2.92 -18.19 -18.13
C SER A 17 -2.16 -17.96 -16.82
N ASP A 18 -2.56 -16.95 -16.04
CA ASP A 18 -1.94 -16.66 -14.76
C ASP A 18 -2.28 -17.74 -13.74
N PHE A 19 -3.54 -18.16 -13.68
CA PHE A 19 -3.96 -19.27 -12.83
C PHE A 19 -3.26 -20.58 -13.19
N ALA A 20 -3.17 -20.90 -14.49
CA ALA A 20 -2.46 -22.09 -14.95
C ALA A 20 -0.97 -22.03 -14.59
N TRP A 21 -0.34 -20.86 -14.71
CA TRP A 21 1.06 -20.66 -14.35
C TRP A 21 1.29 -20.78 -12.83
N LEU A 22 0.47 -20.10 -12.01
CA LEU A 22 0.52 -20.21 -10.55
C LEU A 22 0.33 -21.66 -10.08
N GLU A 23 -0.57 -22.41 -10.72
CA GLU A 23 -0.78 -23.85 -10.44
C GLU A 23 0.41 -24.71 -10.85
N SER A 24 1.15 -24.33 -11.90
CA SER A 24 2.33 -25.07 -12.35
C SER A 24 3.55 -24.92 -11.44
N ILE A 25 3.66 -23.81 -10.71
CA ILE A 25 4.81 -23.53 -9.83
C ILE A 25 4.47 -23.68 -8.35
N GLY A 26 3.19 -23.62 -7.99
CA GLY A 26 2.74 -23.57 -6.62
C GLY A 26 2.47 -24.95 -6.04
N GLN A 27 2.73 -25.09 -4.73
CA GLN A 27 2.41 -26.29 -3.99
C GLN A 27 1.43 -25.99 -2.87
N THR A 28 0.37 -26.78 -2.79
CA THR A 28 -0.55 -26.69 -1.65
C THR A 28 0.09 -27.35 -0.42
N GLN A 29 0.19 -26.61 0.68
CA GLN A 29 0.73 -27.11 1.94
C GLN A 29 -0.17 -26.70 3.11
N THR A 30 -0.32 -27.62 4.06
CA THR A 30 -1.08 -27.40 5.30
C THR A 30 -0.11 -27.18 6.46
N TYR A 31 -0.31 -26.11 7.20
CA TYR A 31 0.51 -25.77 8.35
C TYR A 31 -0.28 -25.84 9.65
N GLN A 32 0.39 -26.32 10.70
CA GLN A 32 -0.17 -26.45 12.04
C GLN A 32 -0.03 -25.13 12.81
N PRO A 33 -0.89 -24.89 13.83
CA PRO A 33 -0.71 -23.77 14.75
C PRO A 33 0.70 -23.73 15.35
N GLY A 34 1.27 -22.53 15.48
CA GLY A 34 2.63 -22.30 15.95
C GLY A 34 3.71 -22.34 14.85
N THR A 35 3.36 -22.69 13.61
CA THR A 35 4.32 -22.65 12.50
C THR A 35 4.61 -21.20 12.09
N VAL A 36 5.89 -20.82 12.06
CA VAL A 36 6.34 -19.53 11.52
C VAL A 36 6.51 -19.65 10.01
N LEU A 37 5.76 -18.87 9.24
CA LEU A 37 5.86 -18.85 7.77
C LEU A 37 6.87 -17.82 7.28
N ILE A 38 6.87 -16.64 7.90
CA ILE A 38 7.79 -15.54 7.60
C ILE A 38 8.41 -15.11 8.92
N GLU A 39 9.72 -14.89 8.93
CA GLU A 39 10.46 -14.44 10.11
C GLU A 39 11.12 -13.09 9.79
N ALA A 40 10.89 -12.09 10.63
CA ALA A 40 11.42 -10.74 10.44
C ALA A 40 12.95 -10.77 10.32
N GLY A 41 13.49 -10.04 9.35
CA GLY A 41 14.93 -9.98 9.09
C GLY A 41 15.52 -11.23 8.43
N LYS A 42 14.74 -12.30 8.19
CA LYS A 42 15.19 -13.47 7.42
C LYS A 42 14.63 -13.44 6.00
N SER A 43 15.48 -13.85 5.06
CA SER A 43 15.16 -13.91 3.63
C SER A 43 14.46 -15.22 3.22
N ALA A 44 13.59 -15.77 4.08
CA ALA A 44 12.91 -17.03 3.78
C ALA A 44 11.81 -16.80 2.73
N ALA A 45 12.01 -17.41 1.56
CA ALA A 45 11.54 -16.94 0.26
C ALA A 45 10.36 -17.75 -0.29
N SER A 46 9.13 -17.33 0.00
CA SER A 46 7.95 -17.73 -0.74
C SER A 46 6.86 -16.68 -0.62
N LEU A 47 6.03 -16.57 -1.65
CA LEU A 47 4.74 -15.89 -1.57
C LEU A 47 3.71 -16.94 -1.18
N TYR A 48 2.88 -16.65 -0.19
CA TYR A 48 1.83 -17.56 0.25
C TYR A 48 0.47 -16.96 -0.02
N ILE A 49 -0.43 -17.76 -0.57
CA ILE A 49 -1.83 -17.41 -0.74
C ILE A 49 -2.65 -18.29 0.19
N CYS A 50 -3.35 -17.67 1.15
CA CYS A 50 -4.19 -18.39 2.09
C CYS A 50 -5.40 -18.99 1.36
N LEU A 51 -5.47 -20.32 1.23
CA LEU A 51 -6.59 -21.01 0.61
C LEU A 51 -7.71 -21.25 1.63
N SER A 52 -7.35 -21.65 2.85
CA SER A 52 -8.29 -21.81 3.96
C SER A 52 -7.61 -21.63 5.32
N GLY A 53 -8.42 -21.30 6.34
CA GLY A 53 -7.95 -21.03 7.70
C GLY A 53 -7.69 -19.54 7.97
N ASN A 54 -7.12 -19.25 9.14
CA ASN A 54 -6.76 -17.91 9.57
C ASN A 54 -5.31 -17.90 10.06
N LEU A 55 -4.61 -16.80 9.84
CA LEU A 55 -3.30 -16.52 10.40
C LEU A 55 -3.38 -15.41 11.42
N ALA A 56 -2.35 -15.26 12.25
CA ALA A 56 -2.09 -14.00 12.94
C ALA A 56 -0.69 -13.48 12.64
N VAL A 57 -0.56 -12.15 12.60
CA VAL A 57 0.74 -11.49 12.67
C VAL A 57 1.15 -11.36 14.13
N THR A 58 2.36 -11.84 14.41
CA THR A 58 3.05 -11.71 15.69
C THR A 58 4.31 -10.89 15.46
N MET A 59 4.49 -9.77 16.13
CA MET A 59 5.72 -9.00 16.02
C MET A 59 6.69 -9.36 17.16
N SER A 60 7.80 -10.03 16.84
CA SER A 60 8.95 -10.24 17.74
C SER A 60 10.00 -9.13 17.50
N PRO A 61 10.70 -8.58 18.51
CA PRO A 61 10.89 -9.09 19.87
C PRO A 61 9.96 -8.47 20.92
N PHE A 62 9.00 -7.63 20.52
CA PHE A 62 8.12 -6.97 21.46
C PHE A 62 7.13 -8.01 22.02
N GLU A 63 7.39 -8.49 23.25
CA GLU A 63 6.42 -9.22 24.08
C GLU A 63 5.20 -8.32 24.34
N SER A 64 4.34 -8.18 23.34
CA SER A 64 3.04 -7.59 23.55
C SER A 64 2.17 -8.61 24.28
N SER A 65 1.38 -8.14 25.24
CA SER A 65 0.35 -8.93 25.92
C SER A 65 -0.81 -9.35 25.01
N GLN A 66 -0.75 -9.01 23.71
CA GLN A 66 -1.72 -9.37 22.67
C GLN A 66 -0.98 -10.01 21.47
N PRO A 67 -0.75 -11.33 21.48
CA PRO A 67 0.02 -12.01 20.42
C PRO A 67 -0.64 -11.94 19.03
N GLU A 68 -1.94 -11.62 18.93
CA GLU A 68 -2.66 -11.53 17.66
C GLU A 68 -3.04 -10.08 17.33
N LEU A 69 -2.13 -9.33 16.69
CA LEU A 69 -2.36 -7.93 16.31
C LEU A 69 -3.31 -7.80 15.12
N VAL A 70 -3.14 -8.67 14.12
CA VAL A 70 -3.94 -8.73 12.89
C VAL A 70 -4.16 -10.17 12.51
N THR A 71 -5.38 -10.49 12.06
CA THR A 71 -5.69 -11.80 11.48
C THR A 71 -5.82 -11.71 9.97
N PHE A 72 -5.31 -12.73 9.27
CA PHE A 72 -5.40 -12.85 7.82
C PHE A 72 -6.41 -13.92 7.50
N SER A 73 -7.19 -13.67 6.45
CA SER A 73 -8.27 -14.57 6.02
C SER A 73 -7.95 -15.23 4.68
N SER A 74 -8.72 -16.26 4.34
CA SER A 74 -8.72 -16.91 3.03
C SER A 74 -8.81 -15.86 1.90
N GLY A 75 -7.95 -16.01 0.89
CA GLY A 75 -7.77 -15.06 -0.22
C GLY A 75 -6.73 -13.97 0.02
N GLU A 76 -6.13 -13.87 1.21
CA GLU A 76 -5.04 -12.91 1.46
C GLU A 76 -3.66 -13.49 1.10
N ILE A 77 -2.79 -12.60 0.65
CA ILE A 77 -1.42 -12.89 0.20
C ILE A 77 -0.43 -12.43 1.27
N ILE A 78 0.55 -13.26 1.63
CA ILE A 78 1.66 -12.88 2.52
C ILE A 78 3.01 -13.17 1.86
N GLY A 79 4.05 -12.44 2.26
CA GLY A 79 5.40 -12.53 1.65
C GLY A 79 5.59 -11.56 0.47
N GLU A 80 4.60 -10.70 0.23
CA GLU A 80 4.63 -9.65 -0.78
C GLU A 80 5.71 -8.60 -0.51
N ASN A 81 6.12 -8.44 0.75
CA ASN A 81 7.19 -7.54 1.14
C ASN A 81 8.47 -7.81 0.36
N LEU A 82 8.83 -9.09 0.16
CA LEU A 82 10.03 -9.48 -0.57
C LEU A 82 9.94 -9.18 -2.07
N LEU A 83 8.73 -9.20 -2.65
CA LEU A 83 8.49 -8.78 -4.03
C LEU A 83 8.57 -7.27 -4.22
N LEU A 84 8.31 -6.51 -3.14
CA LEU A 84 8.35 -5.05 -3.10
C LEU A 84 9.71 -4.51 -2.59
N GLY A 85 10.69 -5.39 -2.36
CA GLY A 85 12.00 -5.02 -1.83
C GLY A 85 11.94 -4.47 -0.39
N GLN A 86 10.92 -4.84 0.38
CA GLN A 86 10.67 -4.37 1.75
C GLN A 86 10.92 -5.48 2.78
N GLN A 87 11.33 -5.05 3.98
CA GLN A 87 11.38 -5.94 5.14
C GLN A 87 9.96 -6.27 5.62
N GLY A 88 9.78 -7.49 6.13
CA GLY A 88 8.50 -8.00 6.62
C GLY A 88 8.45 -8.09 8.14
N VAL A 89 7.28 -8.47 8.64
CA VAL A 89 7.07 -8.87 10.04
C VAL A 89 7.03 -10.39 10.15
N THR A 90 7.23 -10.92 11.35
CA THR A 90 7.04 -12.34 11.61
C THR A 90 5.55 -12.71 11.47
N ILE A 91 5.25 -13.79 10.74
CA ILE A 91 3.89 -14.28 10.52
C ILE A 91 3.80 -15.73 11.00
N THR A 92 2.88 -15.97 11.92
CA THR A 92 2.70 -17.27 12.57
C THR A 92 1.29 -17.80 12.32
N VAL A 93 1.20 -19.09 12.01
CA VAL A 93 -0.06 -19.79 11.85
C VAL A 93 -0.71 -19.96 13.22
N THR A 94 -1.93 -19.46 13.41
CA THR A 94 -2.66 -19.59 14.71
C THR A 94 -3.73 -20.66 14.68
N ARG A 95 -4.18 -21.06 13.50
CA ARG A 95 -5.13 -22.16 13.28
C ARG A 95 -4.68 -22.98 12.10
N LEU A 96 -5.10 -24.24 12.03
CA LEU A 96 -4.87 -25.09 10.86
C LEU A 96 -5.26 -24.31 9.59
N ALA A 97 -4.29 -24.15 8.70
CA ALA A 97 -4.45 -23.33 7.50
C ALA A 97 -3.74 -23.97 6.32
N GLU A 98 -4.34 -23.83 5.14
CA GLU A 98 -3.85 -24.37 3.88
C GLU A 98 -3.44 -23.22 2.97
N PHE A 99 -2.25 -23.33 2.37
CA PHE A 99 -1.66 -22.30 1.53
C PHE A 99 -1.27 -22.84 0.18
N LEU A 100 -1.43 -22.02 -0.85
CA LEU A 100 -0.62 -22.15 -2.05
C LEU A 100 0.72 -21.46 -1.80
N VAL A 101 1.79 -22.25 -1.78
CA VAL A 101 3.17 -21.79 -1.57
C VAL A 101 3.82 -21.60 -2.93
N LEU A 102 4.25 -20.38 -3.23
CA LEU A 102 4.83 -20.01 -4.51
C LEU A 102 6.30 -19.59 -4.32
N PRO A 103 7.26 -20.25 -5.01
CA PRO A 103 8.67 -19.90 -4.90
C PRO A 103 8.94 -18.48 -5.39
N GLN A 104 9.50 -17.64 -4.52
CA GLN A 104 9.70 -16.21 -4.81
C GLN A 104 10.54 -15.99 -6.08
N GLY A 105 11.63 -16.76 -6.26
CA GLY A 105 12.50 -16.62 -7.43
C GLY A 105 11.78 -16.81 -8.76
N GLN A 106 10.81 -17.72 -8.82
CA GLN A 106 10.00 -17.95 -10.03
C GLN A 106 9.04 -16.79 -10.28
N ILE A 107 8.46 -16.19 -9.22
CA ILE A 107 7.63 -14.99 -9.33
C ILE A 107 8.46 -13.81 -9.82
N THR A 108 9.61 -13.55 -9.20
CA THR A 108 10.51 -12.45 -9.59
C THR A 108 10.95 -12.59 -11.05
N GLN A 109 11.33 -13.79 -11.46
CA GLN A 109 11.68 -14.07 -12.86
C GLN A 109 10.49 -13.80 -13.81
N LYS A 110 9.28 -14.25 -13.44
CA LYS A 110 8.08 -14.04 -14.25
C LYS A 110 7.70 -12.56 -14.36
N LEU A 111 7.82 -11.80 -13.26
CA LEU A 111 7.61 -10.35 -13.24
C LEU A 111 8.56 -9.61 -14.20
N GLN A 112 9.81 -10.05 -14.30
CA GLN A 112 10.81 -9.46 -15.21
C GLN A 112 10.56 -9.81 -16.67
N GLN A 113 10.05 -11.02 -16.94
CA GLN A 113 9.89 -11.56 -18.30
C GLN A 113 8.53 -11.27 -18.92
N ASP A 114 7.49 -11.10 -18.11
CA ASP A 114 6.12 -10.92 -18.55
C ASP A 114 5.49 -9.70 -17.88
N ARG A 115 5.42 -8.62 -18.64
CA ARG A 115 4.86 -7.34 -18.20
C ARG A 115 3.36 -7.40 -17.96
N GLU A 116 2.62 -8.21 -18.72
CA GLU A 116 1.17 -8.34 -18.54
C GLU A 116 0.87 -9.06 -17.22
N PHE A 117 1.59 -10.16 -16.96
CA PHE A 117 1.54 -10.82 -15.67
C PHE A 117 1.95 -9.89 -14.53
N ALA A 118 3.03 -9.10 -14.70
CA ALA A 118 3.47 -8.14 -13.69
C ALA A 118 2.40 -7.09 -13.38
N THR A 119 1.76 -6.54 -14.41
CA THR A 119 0.66 -5.58 -14.26
C THR A 119 -0.46 -6.18 -13.42
N ARG A 120 -0.93 -7.40 -13.77
CA ARG A 120 -2.03 -8.06 -13.07
C ARG A 120 -1.65 -8.50 -11.66
N LEU A 121 -0.41 -8.96 -11.42
CA LEU A 121 0.05 -9.33 -10.08
C LEU A 121 0.19 -8.11 -9.17
N TYR A 122 0.80 -7.01 -9.63
CA TYR A 122 0.88 -5.79 -8.81
C TYR A 122 -0.50 -5.17 -8.57
N HIS A 123 -1.42 -5.29 -9.52
CA HIS A 123 -2.82 -4.88 -9.30
C HIS A 123 -3.48 -5.75 -8.22
N LEU A 124 -3.32 -7.08 -8.28
CA LEU A 124 -3.80 -7.99 -7.24
C LEU A 124 -3.22 -7.64 -5.86
N LEU A 125 -1.91 -7.44 -5.76
CA LEU A 125 -1.25 -7.03 -4.51
C LEU A 125 -1.81 -5.69 -4.01
N SER A 126 -2.01 -4.71 -4.89
CA SER A 126 -2.59 -3.41 -4.53
C SER A 126 -4.01 -3.55 -3.98
N ILE A 127 -4.85 -4.42 -4.54
CA ILE A 127 -6.20 -4.69 -4.03
C ILE A 127 -6.11 -5.33 -2.65
N CYS A 128 -5.34 -6.41 -2.49
CA CYS A 128 -5.20 -7.12 -1.21
C CYS A 128 -4.66 -6.20 -0.10
N LEU A 129 -3.63 -5.40 -0.40
CA LEU A 129 -3.06 -4.45 0.55
C LEU A 129 -4.02 -3.31 0.86
N SER A 130 -4.78 -2.82 -0.12
CA SER A 130 -5.82 -1.81 0.10
C SER A 130 -6.88 -2.34 1.07
N GLU A 131 -7.45 -3.51 0.81
CA GLU A 131 -8.46 -4.14 1.66
C GLU A 131 -7.93 -4.34 3.09
N ARG A 132 -6.71 -4.85 3.23
CA ARG A 132 -6.07 -5.06 4.53
C ARG A 132 -5.88 -3.75 5.29
N LEU A 133 -5.33 -2.74 4.62
CA LEU A 133 -5.11 -1.42 5.21
C LEU A 133 -6.44 -0.78 5.64
N ARG A 134 -7.52 -0.87 4.84
CA ARG A 134 -8.86 -0.36 5.23
C ARG A 134 -9.37 -1.00 6.51
N LYS A 135 -9.30 -2.34 6.61
CA LYS A 135 -9.71 -3.07 7.82
C LYS A 135 -8.89 -2.59 9.01
N PHE A 136 -7.58 -2.46 8.83
CA PHE A 136 -6.67 -2.14 9.92
C PHE A 136 -6.75 -0.68 10.37
N THR A 137 -6.83 0.30 9.47
CA THR A 137 -7.02 1.72 9.80
C THR A 137 -8.29 1.94 10.64
N ARG A 138 -9.40 1.25 10.34
CA ARG A 138 -10.63 1.33 11.15
C ARG A 138 -10.43 0.78 12.57
N LEU A 139 -9.75 -0.36 12.69
CA LEU A 139 -9.43 -0.95 14.00
C LEU A 139 -8.52 -0.03 14.82
N MET A 140 -7.51 0.57 14.18
CA MET A 140 -6.59 1.51 14.84
C MET A 140 -7.28 2.80 15.27
N ALA A 141 -8.18 3.34 14.44
CA ALA A 141 -9.00 4.50 14.79
C ALA A 141 -9.87 4.23 16.04
N ALA A 142 -10.45 3.03 16.15
CA ALA A 142 -11.20 2.62 17.34
C ALA A 142 -10.31 2.58 18.60
N ARG A 143 -9.03 2.21 18.44
CA ARG A 143 -8.01 2.15 19.51
C ARG A 143 -7.27 3.48 19.75
N ASN A 144 -7.63 4.57 19.07
CA ASN A 144 -6.94 5.87 19.11
C ASN A 144 -5.46 5.82 18.69
N VAL A 145 -5.08 4.84 17.87
CA VAL A 145 -3.74 4.79 17.27
C VAL A 145 -3.77 5.61 15.98
N ARG A 146 -2.81 6.53 15.83
CA ARG A 146 -2.64 7.38 14.65
C ARG A 146 -1.49 6.87 13.78
N GLU A 147 -1.57 7.13 12.48
CA GLU A 147 -0.42 6.99 11.57
C GLU A 147 0.72 7.91 12.02
N GLY A 148 1.93 7.55 11.62
CA GLY A 148 3.15 8.27 11.96
C GLY A 148 3.34 9.60 11.29
N GLU A 149 4.61 10.03 11.27
CA GLU A 149 5.02 11.17 10.46
C GLU A 149 4.60 10.93 9.01
N PRO A 150 3.97 11.93 8.35
CA PRO A 150 3.49 11.80 6.99
C PRO A 150 4.60 11.38 6.03
N LEU A 151 4.33 10.39 5.18
CA LEU A 151 5.30 9.91 4.22
C LEU A 151 5.25 10.81 2.97
N ARG A 152 6.41 11.24 2.46
CA ARG A 152 6.46 11.82 1.11
C ARG A 152 6.29 10.69 0.07
N LYS A 153 5.07 10.14 -0.03
CA LYS A 153 4.70 9.01 -0.91
C LYS A 153 5.12 9.22 -2.36
N VAL A 154 5.12 10.48 -2.80
CA VAL A 154 5.60 10.88 -4.12
C VAL A 154 7.04 10.42 -4.39
N LEU A 155 7.91 10.34 -3.38
CA LEU A 155 9.28 9.88 -3.56
C LEU A 155 9.32 8.40 -3.96
N LEU A 156 8.46 7.58 -3.37
CA LEU A 156 8.32 6.17 -3.75
C LEU A 156 7.72 6.05 -5.16
N VAL A 157 6.66 6.80 -5.46
CA VAL A 157 6.04 6.75 -6.81
C VAL A 157 6.99 7.23 -7.89
N PHE A 158 7.67 8.35 -7.68
CA PHE A 158 8.49 8.98 -8.71
C PHE A 158 9.85 8.30 -8.86
N ALA A 159 10.26 7.47 -7.90
CA ALA A 159 11.36 6.53 -8.07
C ALA A 159 10.97 5.36 -8.98
N THR A 160 9.71 4.91 -8.94
CA THR A 160 9.21 3.81 -9.79
C THR A 160 8.80 4.28 -11.19
N LEU A 161 8.14 5.43 -11.31
CA LEU A 161 7.70 6.00 -12.59
C LEU A 161 8.88 6.53 -13.41
N ASN A 162 8.73 6.63 -14.72
CA ASN A 162 9.71 7.25 -15.61
C ASN A 162 9.31 8.70 -15.98
N ASP A 163 10.15 9.39 -16.75
CA ASP A 163 9.91 10.80 -17.09
C ASP A 163 8.69 11.00 -18.00
N SER A 164 8.37 10.05 -18.89
CA SER A 164 7.19 10.15 -19.76
C SER A 164 5.89 9.94 -18.99
N ASP A 165 5.90 9.09 -17.96
CA ASP A 165 4.80 8.90 -17.02
C ASP A 165 4.48 10.20 -16.28
N ILE A 166 5.51 10.86 -15.73
CA ILE A 166 5.38 12.10 -14.96
C ILE A 166 4.97 13.25 -15.88
N THR A 167 5.54 13.33 -17.08
CA THR A 167 5.12 14.30 -18.11
C THR A 167 3.65 14.10 -18.47
N TRP A 168 3.19 12.84 -18.60
CA TRP A 168 1.78 12.54 -18.84
C TRP A 168 0.91 13.01 -17.69
N MET A 169 1.32 12.79 -16.43
CA MET A 169 0.58 13.27 -15.25
C MET A 169 0.47 14.80 -15.22
N VAL A 170 1.52 15.54 -15.58
CA VAL A 170 1.48 17.01 -15.71
C VAL A 170 0.49 17.44 -16.79
N ALA A 171 0.54 16.80 -17.96
CA ALA A 171 -0.29 17.19 -19.10
C ALA A 171 -1.78 16.84 -18.94
N ASN A 172 -2.10 15.83 -18.12
CA ASN A 172 -3.46 15.28 -17.99
C ASN A 172 -4.08 15.49 -16.61
N GLY A 173 -3.29 15.93 -15.63
CA GLY A 173 -3.78 16.25 -14.30
C GLY A 173 -4.45 17.62 -14.25
N ILE A 174 -5.44 17.74 -13.38
CA ILE A 174 -6.21 18.97 -13.16
C ILE A 174 -5.73 19.57 -11.83
N ALA A 175 -4.96 20.66 -11.92
CA ALA A 175 -4.51 21.39 -10.75
C ALA A 175 -5.67 22.17 -10.11
N GLY A 176 -5.85 22.04 -8.79
CA GLY A 176 -6.95 22.65 -8.06
C GLY A 176 -6.56 23.12 -6.66
N LYS A 177 -7.17 24.21 -6.19
CA LYS A 177 -6.95 24.72 -4.84
C LYS A 177 -8.06 24.23 -3.91
N ALA A 178 -7.68 23.80 -2.71
CA ALA A 178 -8.60 23.52 -1.62
C ALA A 178 -8.38 24.56 -0.53
N VAL A 179 -9.40 25.37 -0.23
CA VAL A 179 -9.33 26.35 0.85
C VAL A 179 -9.45 25.67 2.21
N LEU A 180 -9.00 26.32 3.28
CA LEU A 180 -9.16 25.85 4.66
C LEU A 180 -10.57 25.28 4.93
N GLY A 181 -10.64 24.07 5.48
CA GLY A 181 -11.89 23.36 5.80
C GLY A 181 -12.57 22.68 4.61
N HIS A 182 -12.12 22.88 3.38
CA HIS A 182 -12.67 22.20 2.21
C HIS A 182 -12.51 20.68 2.35
N THR A 183 -13.59 19.94 2.09
CA THR A 183 -13.57 18.47 2.07
C THR A 183 -13.21 17.97 0.68
N LEU A 184 -11.97 17.49 0.52
CA LEU A 184 -11.48 16.95 -0.76
C LEU A 184 -12.03 15.56 -1.05
N ILE A 185 -12.05 14.69 -0.02
CA ILE A 185 -12.57 13.33 -0.09
C ILE A 185 -13.54 13.13 1.07
N ARG A 186 -14.66 12.44 0.84
CA ARG A 186 -15.66 12.13 1.89
C ARG A 186 -15.73 10.62 2.09
N GLN A 187 -15.64 10.17 3.33
CA GLN A 187 -15.77 8.75 3.68
C GLN A 187 -17.07 8.15 3.11
N GLU A 188 -17.01 6.88 2.69
CA GLU A 188 -18.15 6.12 2.14
C GLU A 188 -18.74 6.70 0.84
N GLN A 189 -18.03 7.64 0.21
CA GLN A 189 -18.37 8.15 -1.11
C GLN A 189 -17.36 7.67 -2.17
N PRO A 190 -17.77 7.59 -3.46
CA PRO A 190 -16.85 7.38 -4.56
C PRO A 190 -15.80 8.51 -4.63
N VAL A 191 -14.57 8.15 -4.98
CA VAL A 191 -13.47 9.11 -5.16
C VAL A 191 -13.18 9.23 -6.66
N PRO A 192 -13.38 10.41 -7.30
CA PRO A 192 -13.34 10.51 -8.76
C PRO A 192 -11.91 10.59 -9.34
N ALA A 193 -10.89 10.78 -8.50
CA ALA A 193 -9.51 10.97 -8.91
C ALA A 193 -8.53 10.41 -7.86
N VAL A 194 -7.30 10.14 -8.30
CA VAL A 194 -6.14 10.08 -7.41
C VAL A 194 -5.61 11.49 -7.27
N TYR A 195 -5.34 11.94 -6.04
CA TYR A 195 -4.87 13.30 -5.77
C TYR A 195 -3.43 13.27 -5.27
N LEU A 196 -2.58 14.13 -5.82
CA LEU A 196 -1.24 14.41 -5.33
C LEU A 196 -1.25 15.78 -4.64
N LEU A 197 -0.84 15.85 -3.38
CA LEU A 197 -0.74 17.09 -2.61
C LEU A 197 0.55 17.82 -2.98
N LEU A 198 0.41 18.93 -3.71
CA LEU A 198 1.53 19.72 -4.21
C LEU A 198 2.03 20.72 -3.15
N GLU A 199 1.10 21.34 -2.42
CA GLU A 199 1.38 22.30 -1.35
C GLU A 199 0.25 22.27 -0.30
N GLY A 200 0.58 22.67 0.93
CA GLY A 200 -0.36 22.76 2.04
C GLY A 200 -0.41 21.49 2.91
N MET A 201 -1.39 21.45 3.81
CA MET A 201 -1.62 20.35 4.74
C MET A 201 -3.09 19.90 4.72
N LEU A 202 -3.30 18.59 4.73
CA LEU A 202 -4.62 17.96 4.82
C LEU A 202 -4.70 17.08 6.08
N GLY A 203 -5.90 16.91 6.62
CA GLY A 203 -6.20 16.02 7.73
C GLY A 203 -7.08 14.87 7.25
N VAL A 204 -6.79 13.66 7.75
CA VAL A 204 -7.53 12.44 7.43
C VAL A 204 -8.34 12.00 8.64
N TYR A 205 -9.65 11.85 8.45
CA TYR A 205 -10.62 11.59 9.50
C TYR A 205 -11.40 10.32 9.22
N VAL A 206 -11.47 9.41 10.18
CA VAL A 206 -12.34 8.23 10.12
C VAL A 206 -13.52 8.45 11.06
N SER A 207 -14.71 8.33 10.51
CA SER A 207 -15.96 8.27 11.27
C SER A 207 -16.15 6.85 11.79
N ILE A 208 -16.17 6.71 13.12
CA ILE A 208 -16.42 5.44 13.81
C ILE A 208 -17.69 5.50 14.65
N PRO A 209 -18.46 4.40 14.74
CA PRO A 209 -19.57 4.30 15.67
C PRO A 209 -19.04 4.20 17.12
N GLN A 210 -19.50 5.11 17.98
CA GLN A 210 -19.19 5.17 19.40
C GLN A 210 -20.47 5.58 20.15
N ASP A 211 -20.93 4.74 21.09
CA ASP A 211 -22.14 4.97 21.91
C ASP A 211 -23.40 5.33 21.11
N GLY A 212 -23.59 4.67 19.95
CA GLY A 212 -24.75 4.90 19.07
C GLY A 212 -24.68 6.19 18.23
N ARG A 213 -23.55 6.90 18.26
CA ARG A 213 -23.27 8.08 17.42
C ARG A 213 -22.03 7.85 16.57
N PHE A 214 -21.92 8.59 15.46
CA PHE A 214 -20.71 8.62 14.66
C PHE A 214 -19.79 9.74 15.16
N VAL A 215 -18.55 9.40 15.48
CA VAL A 215 -17.51 10.35 15.90
C VAL A 215 -16.41 10.36 14.84
N GLU A 216 -16.10 11.54 14.31
CA GLU A 216 -14.91 11.71 13.47
C GLU A 216 -13.65 11.74 14.32
N LYS A 217 -12.71 10.84 14.03
CA LYS A 217 -11.38 10.81 14.64
C LYS A 217 -10.32 11.12 13.59
N GLU A 218 -9.43 12.06 13.89
CA GLU A 218 -8.23 12.29 13.08
C GLU A 218 -7.28 11.10 13.25
N VAL A 219 -6.96 10.46 12.13
CA VAL A 219 -6.10 9.26 12.08
C VAL A 219 -4.74 9.54 11.46
N ALA A 220 -4.64 10.57 10.62
CA ALA A 220 -3.39 10.96 9.96
C ALA A 220 -3.45 12.43 9.54
N LYS A 221 -2.28 13.02 9.30
CA LYS A 221 -2.10 14.27 8.55
C LYS A 221 -1.35 13.97 7.27
N CYS A 222 -1.55 14.81 6.27
CA CYS A 222 -0.89 14.71 4.98
C CYS A 222 -0.20 16.03 4.66
N VAL A 223 1.03 15.95 4.15
CA VAL A 223 1.89 17.07 3.76
C VAL A 223 2.24 17.00 2.28
N LYS A 224 2.90 18.04 1.76
CA LYS A 224 3.45 18.07 0.40
C LYS A 224 4.12 16.73 0.04
N GLY A 225 3.72 16.17 -1.10
CA GLY A 225 4.20 14.87 -1.60
C GLY A 225 3.32 13.67 -1.19
N GLU A 226 2.22 13.90 -0.48
CA GLU A 226 1.24 12.85 -0.18
C GLU A 226 0.34 12.52 -1.38
N ILE A 227 -0.09 11.27 -1.44
CA ILE A 227 -1.00 10.73 -2.47
C ILE A 227 -2.25 10.19 -1.77
N LEU A 228 -3.41 10.55 -2.31
CA LEU A 228 -4.73 10.31 -1.72
C LEU A 228 -5.70 9.73 -2.75
N GLY A 229 -6.63 8.89 -2.28
CA GLY A 229 -7.62 8.26 -3.15
C GLY A 229 -7.09 7.07 -3.95
N GLU A 230 -5.82 6.72 -3.75
CA GLU A 230 -5.11 5.61 -4.36
C GLU A 230 -5.80 4.27 -4.10
N MET A 231 -6.28 4.07 -2.87
CA MET A 231 -6.99 2.85 -2.45
C MET A 231 -8.25 2.64 -3.29
N CYS A 232 -9.04 3.70 -3.48
CA CYS A 232 -10.31 3.63 -4.20
C CYS A 232 -10.11 3.45 -5.71
N PHE A 233 -8.96 3.87 -6.22
CA PHE A 233 -8.61 3.64 -7.61
C PHE A 233 -8.26 2.17 -7.87
N VAL A 234 -7.52 1.51 -6.97
CA VAL A 234 -7.08 0.12 -7.21
C VAL A 234 -8.16 -0.91 -6.93
N ASP A 235 -9.01 -0.69 -5.90
CA ASP A 235 -10.02 -1.67 -5.47
C ASP A 235 -11.46 -1.32 -5.92
N GLY A 236 -11.69 -0.14 -6.49
CA GLY A 236 -13.02 0.32 -6.93
C GLY A 236 -14.00 0.60 -5.79
N GLY A 237 -13.53 0.56 -4.53
CA GLY A 237 -14.33 0.83 -3.34
C GLY A 237 -14.55 2.32 -3.08
N THR A 238 -15.29 2.62 -2.01
CA THR A 238 -15.51 3.98 -1.52
C THR A 238 -14.37 4.45 -0.61
N ALA A 239 -14.26 5.76 -0.37
CA ALA A 239 -13.27 6.31 0.55
C ALA A 239 -13.34 5.67 1.95
N SER A 240 -12.19 5.28 2.50
CA SER A 240 -12.05 4.77 3.87
C SER A 240 -12.06 5.85 4.94
N ALA A 241 -11.80 7.09 4.55
CA ALA A 241 -11.74 8.25 5.41
C ALA A 241 -12.19 9.53 4.68
N THR A 242 -12.54 10.55 5.45
CA THR A 242 -12.75 11.92 4.98
C THR A 242 -11.42 12.66 5.00
N VAL A 243 -11.11 13.43 3.96
CA VAL A 243 -9.90 14.26 3.87
C VAL A 243 -10.31 15.73 3.77
N LYS A 244 -9.81 16.55 4.70
CA LYS A 244 -10.13 17.98 4.80
C LYS A 244 -8.86 18.83 4.75
N ALA A 245 -8.94 20.00 4.15
CA ALA A 245 -7.83 20.94 4.13
C ALA A 245 -7.65 21.60 5.51
N LEU A 246 -6.46 21.49 6.10
CA LEU A 246 -6.10 22.12 7.37
C LEU A 246 -5.52 23.52 7.18
N GLU A 247 -5.16 23.84 5.95
CA GLU A 247 -4.78 25.17 5.46
C GLU A 247 -5.11 25.25 3.96
N ASN A 248 -4.81 26.37 3.31
CA ASN A 248 -4.95 26.44 1.85
C ASN A 248 -3.98 25.45 1.21
N ALA A 249 -4.52 24.50 0.47
CA ALA A 249 -3.79 23.43 -0.18
C ALA A 249 -3.92 23.51 -1.70
N TRP A 250 -2.92 22.98 -2.40
CA TRP A 250 -2.89 22.85 -3.85
C TRP A 250 -2.67 21.38 -4.20
N VAL A 251 -3.55 20.84 -5.04
CA VAL A 251 -3.54 19.41 -5.40
C VAL A 251 -3.56 19.25 -6.92
N LEU A 252 -2.91 18.20 -7.40
CA LEU A 252 -3.10 17.67 -8.76
C LEU A 252 -4.09 16.52 -8.70
N ALA A 253 -5.25 16.67 -9.33
CA ALA A 253 -6.21 15.59 -9.49
C ALA A 253 -5.94 14.83 -10.79
N LEU A 254 -5.75 13.51 -10.71
CA LEU A 254 -5.66 12.59 -11.85
C LEU A 254 -6.99 11.82 -11.94
N PRO A 255 -7.91 12.20 -12.83
CA PRO A 255 -9.22 11.57 -12.91
C PRO A 255 -9.10 10.08 -13.18
N GLN A 256 -9.86 9.26 -12.44
CA GLN A 256 -9.78 7.79 -12.57
C GLN A 256 -10.03 7.32 -14.01
N LYS A 257 -10.94 7.98 -14.73
CA LYS A 257 -11.21 7.69 -16.15
C LYS A 257 -9.99 7.88 -17.05
N MET A 258 -9.18 8.92 -16.79
CA MET A 258 -7.97 9.19 -17.57
C MET A 258 -6.86 8.20 -17.24
N LEU A 259 -6.70 7.86 -15.96
CA LEU A 259 -5.78 6.81 -15.53
C LEU A 259 -6.15 5.45 -16.14
N ALA A 260 -7.43 5.07 -16.10
CA ALA A 260 -7.91 3.83 -16.71
C ALA A 260 -7.63 3.80 -18.23
N ALA A 261 -7.94 4.88 -18.95
CA ALA A 261 -7.63 4.96 -20.38
C ALA A 261 -6.12 4.89 -20.66
N LYS A 262 -5.29 5.50 -19.81
CA LYS A 262 -3.84 5.43 -19.94
C LYS A 262 -3.30 4.02 -19.64
N PHE A 263 -3.88 3.28 -18.70
CA PHE A 263 -3.46 1.91 -18.40
C PHE A 263 -3.78 0.94 -19.54
N GLU A 264 -4.93 1.14 -20.20
CA GLU A 264 -5.28 0.39 -21.40
C GLU A 264 -4.31 0.67 -22.56
N ALA A 265 -3.90 1.94 -22.72
CA ALA A 265 -3.00 2.35 -23.79
C ALA A 265 -1.52 2.07 -23.51
N ASP A 266 -1.11 2.00 -22.24
CA ASP A 266 0.28 1.85 -21.81
C ASP A 266 0.39 0.93 -20.60
N ARG A 267 0.63 -0.34 -20.91
CA ARG A 267 0.82 -1.41 -19.91
C ARG A 267 2.09 -1.22 -19.09
N GLY A 268 3.10 -0.54 -19.63
CA GLY A 268 4.30 -0.19 -18.88
C GLY A 268 4.00 0.83 -17.77
N PHE A 269 3.20 1.84 -18.07
CA PHE A 269 2.75 2.78 -17.05
C PHE A 269 1.86 2.10 -16.00
N ALA A 270 0.93 1.23 -16.42
CA ALA A 270 0.08 0.47 -15.50
C ALA A 270 0.90 -0.39 -14.53
N GLU A 271 1.87 -1.14 -15.04
CA GLU A 271 2.79 -1.96 -14.24
C GLU A 271 3.53 -1.13 -13.18
N ARG A 272 4.23 -0.07 -13.60
CA ARG A 272 4.98 0.81 -12.69
C ARG A 272 4.07 1.51 -11.68
N PHE A 273 2.87 1.93 -12.11
CA PHE A 273 1.91 2.57 -11.22
C PHE A 273 1.40 1.59 -10.16
N TYR A 274 0.91 0.41 -10.53
CA TYR A 274 0.44 -0.58 -9.56
C TYR A 274 1.54 -1.06 -8.62
N HIS A 275 2.78 -1.21 -9.11
CA HIS A 275 3.93 -1.49 -8.25
C HIS A 275 4.09 -0.38 -7.21
N SER A 276 4.10 0.90 -7.64
CA SER A 276 4.26 2.02 -6.71
C SER A 276 3.12 2.12 -5.67
N ILE A 277 1.88 1.78 -6.05
CA ILE A 277 0.75 1.76 -5.12
C ILE A 277 0.89 0.60 -4.13
N ALA A 278 1.25 -0.62 -4.59
CA ALA A 278 1.50 -1.74 -3.70
C ALA A 278 2.59 -1.39 -2.66
N LEU A 279 3.67 -0.74 -3.09
CA LEU A 279 4.75 -0.29 -2.21
C LEU A 279 4.26 0.72 -1.15
N ILE A 280 3.49 1.74 -1.56
CA ILE A 280 2.91 2.71 -0.62
C ILE A 280 1.98 2.04 0.38
N LEU A 281 1.06 1.20 -0.10
CA LEU A 281 0.07 0.55 0.75
C LEU A 281 0.71 -0.41 1.74
N PHE A 282 1.74 -1.15 1.30
CA PHE A 282 2.52 -2.02 2.18
C PHE A 282 3.23 -1.22 3.27
N ASN A 283 3.94 -0.14 2.91
CA ASN A 283 4.67 0.68 3.88
C ASN A 283 3.74 1.34 4.90
N ARG A 284 2.58 1.83 4.46
CA ARG A 284 1.55 2.35 5.38
C ARG A 284 0.99 1.28 6.31
N TYR A 285 0.74 0.09 5.78
CA TYR A 285 0.28 -1.04 6.59
C TYR A 285 1.33 -1.44 7.64
N LEU A 286 2.61 -1.44 7.26
CA LEU A 286 3.72 -1.76 8.16
C LEU A 286 3.91 -0.70 9.25
N ASP A 287 3.87 0.61 8.93
CA ASP A 287 3.96 1.68 9.93
C ASP A 287 2.83 1.55 10.98
N LEU A 288 1.59 1.34 10.53
CA LEU A 288 0.48 1.13 11.45
C LEU A 288 0.66 -0.14 12.30
N LEU A 289 1.22 -1.22 11.73
CA LEU A 289 1.44 -2.47 12.45
C LEU A 289 2.44 -2.28 13.58
N VAL A 290 3.58 -1.64 13.27
CA VAL A 290 4.63 -1.31 14.24
C VAL A 290 4.05 -0.47 15.38
N ARG A 291 3.30 0.57 15.06
CA ARG A 291 2.66 1.44 16.07
C ARG A 291 1.64 0.72 16.93
N ALA A 292 0.86 -0.17 16.32
CA ALA A 292 -0.09 -1.00 17.07
C ALA A 292 0.64 -1.92 18.07
N SER A 293 1.82 -2.43 17.72
CA SER A 293 2.61 -3.32 18.60
C SER A 293 3.33 -2.59 19.74
N LEU A 294 3.82 -1.37 19.50
CA LEU A 294 4.63 -0.62 20.48
C LEU A 294 3.77 0.10 21.53
N GLY A 295 2.44 0.16 21.33
CA GLY A 295 1.59 1.10 22.06
C GLY A 295 1.99 2.54 21.74
N ASN A 296 1.43 3.53 22.45
CA ASN A 296 1.74 4.97 22.25
C ASN A 296 3.17 5.36 22.71
N ILE A 297 4.18 4.52 22.48
CA ILE A 297 5.58 4.82 22.76
C ILE A 297 6.18 5.47 21.50
N HIS A 298 6.48 6.76 21.64
CA HIS A 298 6.90 7.69 20.58
C HIS A 298 8.29 7.45 19.97
N GLN A 299 8.79 6.21 19.91
CA GLN A 299 10.21 5.98 19.64
C GLN A 299 10.48 4.83 18.66
N PHE A 300 9.74 4.83 17.56
CA PHE A 300 10.21 4.26 16.30
C PHE A 300 9.73 5.18 15.19
N SER A 301 10.53 6.20 14.91
CA SER A 301 10.59 6.76 13.57
C SER A 301 10.91 5.59 12.65
N VAL A 302 10.02 5.30 11.70
CA VAL A 302 10.48 4.67 10.47
C VAL A 302 11.35 5.77 9.83
N GLU A 303 12.64 5.78 10.15
CA GLU A 303 13.68 6.70 9.65
C GLU A 303 13.96 6.46 8.17
N MET A 304 12.90 6.31 7.36
CA MET A 304 13.07 6.05 5.94
C MET A 304 12.96 7.31 5.09
N LEU A 305 12.50 8.46 5.60
CA LEU A 305 12.22 9.63 4.75
C LEU A 305 12.27 11.03 5.44
N SER A 306 13.01 11.24 6.53
CA SER A 306 13.27 12.60 7.08
C SER A 306 14.49 13.25 6.40
N GLU A 307 14.45 14.57 6.19
CA GLU A 307 15.54 15.35 5.55
C GLU A 307 16.83 15.39 6.40
N ASP A 308 16.75 15.08 7.70
CA ASP A 308 17.89 15.01 8.61
C ASP A 308 18.28 13.53 8.81
N ILE A 309 19.11 13.00 7.90
CA ILE A 309 19.74 11.69 8.04
C ILE A 309 21.10 11.91 8.73
N GLU A 310 21.20 11.59 10.02
CA GLU A 310 22.49 11.15 10.57
C GLU A 310 22.70 9.71 10.11
N VAL A 311 23.82 9.49 9.43
CA VAL A 311 24.15 8.24 8.73
C VAL A 311 24.43 7.14 9.75
N GLU A 312 23.51 6.18 9.89
CA GLU A 312 23.82 4.85 10.42
C GLU A 312 23.66 3.80 9.29
N ASP A 313 24.77 3.59 8.59
CA ASP A 313 25.35 2.38 7.98
C ASP A 313 24.54 1.29 7.25
N GLU A 314 23.22 1.39 6.98
CA GLU A 314 22.52 0.33 6.21
C GLU A 314 21.46 0.78 5.18
N LEU A 315 21.53 2.00 4.62
CA LEU A 315 20.71 2.35 3.45
C LEU A 315 21.39 1.94 2.13
N ASN A 316 20.67 1.16 1.31
CA ASN A 316 21.13 0.75 -0.02
C ASN A 316 21.37 2.00 -0.90
N PHE A 317 22.57 2.14 -1.48
CA PHE A 317 22.97 3.29 -2.30
C PHE A 317 22.01 3.56 -3.47
N ASP A 318 21.45 2.50 -4.06
CA ASP A 318 20.46 2.59 -5.14
C ASP A 318 19.14 3.27 -4.70
N PHE A 319 18.78 3.16 -3.42
CA PHE A 319 17.59 3.78 -2.84
C PHE A 319 17.79 5.29 -2.60
N LEU A 320 18.99 5.70 -2.19
CA LEU A 320 19.35 7.11 -2.02
C LEU A 320 19.41 7.87 -3.35
N GLU A 321 19.93 7.23 -4.41
CA GLU A 321 19.92 7.82 -5.76
C GLU A 321 18.49 7.95 -6.32
N GLY A 322 17.67 6.89 -6.14
CA GLY A 322 16.27 6.89 -6.57
C GLY A 322 15.42 7.97 -5.89
N THR A 323 15.61 8.21 -4.59
CA THR A 323 14.88 9.24 -3.84
C THR A 323 15.27 10.67 -4.24
N ALA A 324 16.55 10.91 -4.55
CA ALA A 324 17.02 12.21 -5.06
C ALA A 324 16.43 12.55 -6.45
N ILE A 325 16.40 11.56 -7.35
CA ILE A 325 15.76 11.69 -8.68
C ILE A 325 14.26 11.94 -8.52
N ALA A 326 13.60 11.20 -7.64
CA ALA A 326 12.17 11.35 -7.37
C ALA A 326 11.82 12.75 -6.84
N GLY A 327 12.64 13.29 -5.91
CA GLY A 327 12.49 14.66 -5.40
C GLY A 327 12.63 15.70 -6.52
N SER A 328 13.66 15.56 -7.37
CA SER A 328 13.90 16.45 -8.51
C SER A 328 12.73 16.44 -9.51
N ARG A 329 12.20 15.25 -9.81
CA ARG A 329 11.02 15.07 -10.66
C ARG A 329 9.77 15.72 -10.08
N PHE A 330 9.58 15.65 -8.76
CA PHE A 330 8.43 16.27 -8.10
C PHE A 330 8.51 17.80 -8.12
N GLU A 331 9.70 18.36 -7.86
CA GLU A 331 9.93 19.80 -7.99
C GLU A 331 9.72 20.27 -9.44
N TRP A 332 10.21 19.52 -10.43
CA TRP A 332 9.96 19.82 -11.84
C TRP A 332 8.46 19.84 -12.18
N MET A 333 7.68 18.85 -11.71
CA MET A 333 6.22 18.82 -11.90
C MET A 333 5.56 20.08 -11.32
N ILE A 334 5.90 20.46 -10.09
CA ILE A 334 5.38 21.66 -9.42
C ILE A 334 5.69 22.91 -10.25
N GLN A 335 6.91 23.03 -10.78
CA GLN A 335 7.30 24.15 -11.63
C GLN A 335 6.50 24.21 -12.93
N GLN A 336 6.21 23.08 -13.57
CA GLN A 336 5.40 23.06 -14.79
C GLN A 336 3.94 23.46 -14.52
N LEU A 337 3.36 23.00 -13.41
CA LEU A 337 1.96 23.26 -13.06
C LEU A 337 1.70 24.69 -12.55
N ARG A 338 2.75 25.43 -12.16
CA ARG A 338 2.66 26.85 -11.77
C ARG A 338 2.65 27.82 -12.96
N ARG A 339 3.01 27.35 -14.16
CA ARG A 339 3.07 28.18 -15.39
C ARG A 339 1.69 28.34 -16.01
#